data_AF-A0AAU6A9X9-F1
#
_entry.id   AF-A0AAU6A9X9-F1
#
_cell.length_a   1.000
_cell.length_b   1.000
_cell.length_c   1.000
_cell.angle_alpha   90.00
_cell.angle_beta   90.00
_cell.angle_gamma   90.00
#
_symmetry.space_group_name_H-M   'P 1'
#
loop_
_entity.id
_entity.type
_entity.pdbx_description
1 polymer ?
#
loop_
_entity_poly.entity_id
_entity_poly.type
_entity_poly.pdbx_seq_one_letter_code
_entity_poly.pdbx_strand_id
1 'polypeptide(L)'
;MPSSKHFVLSGDGGNPVWRAPLHQPTWAMQSFAFDSVNSHIYFAQHRIGDSAGHNGDVWISKTDFSGNVLDIMALRGFGHGSSMGVESTGSGSAPYLWIEGGDSDDNGAGEKLSRFRFTAGLTLEYTNPSIAQA
;
A
#
# COMPACT_ATOMS: atom_id res chain seq x y z
N MET A 1 -10.69 21.68 20.09
CA MET A 1 -11.48 20.93 19.09
C MET A 1 -11.98 21.92 18.05
N PRO A 2 -12.11 21.53 16.77
CA PRO A 2 -12.61 22.42 15.72
C PRO A 2 -13.99 22.96 16.05
N SER A 3 -14.28 24.21 15.65
CA SER A 3 -15.57 24.86 15.88
C SER A 3 -16.68 24.38 14.95
N SER A 4 -16.35 23.56 13.94
CA SER A 4 -17.27 23.02 12.95
C SER A 4 -16.91 21.59 12.57
N LYS A 5 -17.90 20.82 12.12
CA LYS A 5 -17.70 19.51 11.48
C LYS A 5 -17.30 19.61 10.00
N HIS A 6 -17.26 20.83 9.45
CA HIS A 6 -16.92 21.05 8.06
C HIS A 6 -15.42 20.87 7.82
N PHE A 7 -15.07 19.97 6.90
CA PHE A 7 -13.70 19.79 6.42
C PHE A 7 -13.44 20.74 5.26
N VAL A 8 -12.42 21.59 5.39
CA VAL A 8 -11.99 22.53 4.34
C VAL A 8 -10.71 21.98 3.71
N LEU A 9 -10.83 21.40 2.51
CA LEU A 9 -9.69 20.79 1.80
C LEU A 9 -8.55 21.79 1.55
N SER A 10 -8.89 23.06 1.30
CA SER A 10 -7.93 24.15 1.07
C SER A 10 -7.53 24.90 2.34
N GLY A 11 -7.84 24.37 3.53
CA GLY A 11 -7.43 24.99 4.79
C GLY A 11 -5.92 24.84 5.03
N ASP A 12 -5.45 25.31 6.18
CA ASP A 12 -4.01 25.34 6.50
C ASP A 12 -3.32 23.98 6.32
N GLY A 13 -4.05 22.89 6.56
CA GLY A 13 -3.56 21.52 6.35
C GLY A 13 -2.42 21.15 7.29
N GLY A 14 -2.39 19.90 7.71
CA GLY A 14 -1.19 19.33 8.37
C GLY A 14 -0.30 18.67 7.33
N ASN A 15 0.96 18.39 7.69
CA ASN A 15 1.83 17.55 6.89
C ASN A 15 2.40 16.41 7.76
N PRO A 16 1.58 15.39 8.07
CA PRO A 16 1.96 14.36 9.04
C PRO A 16 3.11 13.48 8.51
N VAL A 17 3.20 13.29 7.18
CA VAL A 17 4.24 12.49 6.52
C VAL A 17 4.77 13.25 5.31
N TRP A 18 5.77 14.11 5.53
CA TRP A 18 6.42 14.91 4.49
C TRP A 18 7.86 14.47 4.27
N ARG A 19 8.24 14.18 3.02
CA ARG A 19 9.63 13.86 2.65
C ARG A 19 10.27 12.78 3.55
N ALA A 20 9.45 11.93 4.15
CA ALA A 20 9.90 10.78 4.91
C ALA A 20 10.29 9.67 3.93
N PRO A 21 11.47 9.04 4.08
CA PRO A 21 11.82 7.91 3.24
C PRO A 21 10.92 6.71 3.56
N LEU A 22 10.44 6.05 2.51
CA LEU A 22 9.84 4.72 2.60
C LEU A 22 10.92 3.65 2.46
N HIS A 23 10.54 2.37 2.52
CA HIS A 23 11.49 1.26 2.47
C HIS A 23 12.41 1.31 1.24
N GLN A 24 11.84 1.57 0.06
CA GLN A 24 12.59 1.65 -1.19
C GLN A 24 12.84 3.12 -1.55
N PRO A 25 14.02 3.70 -1.27
CA PRO A 25 14.24 5.15 -1.41
C PRO A 25 14.26 5.65 -2.85
N THR A 26 14.41 4.74 -3.83
CA THR A 26 14.47 5.05 -5.27
C THR A 26 13.24 4.58 -6.04
N TRP A 27 12.27 3.95 -5.39
CA TRP A 27 11.03 3.48 -6.01
C TRP A 27 9.95 4.55 -5.89
N ALA A 28 9.11 4.67 -6.91
CA ALA A 28 8.02 5.63 -6.90
C ALA A 28 6.92 5.17 -5.93
N MET A 29 6.48 6.07 -5.04
CA MET A 29 5.25 5.85 -4.26
C MET A 29 4.05 6.02 -5.20
N GLN A 30 3.19 5.01 -5.27
CA GLN A 30 2.03 5.00 -6.17
C GLN A 30 0.73 5.30 -5.44
N SER A 31 0.52 4.68 -4.28
CA SER A 31 -0.68 4.87 -3.47
C SER A 31 -0.40 4.67 -1.97
N PHE A 32 -1.38 5.04 -1.16
CA PHE A 32 -1.35 4.81 0.29
C PHE A 32 -2.77 4.66 0.86
N ALA A 33 -2.88 4.00 2.00
CA ALA A 33 -4.13 3.89 2.74
C ALA A 33 -3.89 3.88 4.26
N PHE A 34 -4.86 4.42 4.99
CA PHE A 34 -4.82 4.53 6.45
C PHE A 34 -5.50 3.32 7.12
N ASP A 35 -4.84 2.78 8.15
CA ASP A 35 -5.46 1.98 9.20
C ASP A 35 -5.64 2.85 10.44
N SER A 36 -6.72 3.62 10.48
CA SER A 36 -7.01 4.52 11.60
C SER A 36 -7.32 3.79 12.91
N VAL A 37 -7.67 2.51 12.87
CA VAL A 37 -7.87 1.66 14.06
C VAL A 37 -6.54 1.37 14.75
N ASN A 38 -5.47 1.16 13.97
CA ASN A 38 -4.15 0.80 14.48
C ASN A 38 -3.11 1.93 14.36
N SER A 39 -3.51 3.12 13.90
CA SER A 39 -2.63 4.27 13.70
C SER A 39 -1.44 4.00 12.78
N HIS A 40 -1.70 3.27 11.68
CA HIS A 40 -0.70 2.96 10.67
C HIS A 40 -1.08 3.51 9.29
N ILE A 41 -0.08 3.80 8.47
CA ILE A 41 -0.27 4.09 7.04
C ILE A 41 0.50 3.03 6.25
N TYR A 42 -0.14 2.47 5.23
CA TYR A 42 0.48 1.54 4.30
C TYR A 42 0.72 2.28 2.99
N PHE A 43 1.94 2.19 2.46
CA PHE A 43 2.35 2.81 1.21
C PHE A 43 2.76 1.75 0.20
N ALA A 44 2.24 1.84 -1.03
CA ALA A 44 2.65 1.01 -2.15
C ALA A 44 3.75 1.72 -2.96
N GLN A 45 4.84 1.01 -3.21
CA GLN A 45 5.95 1.49 -4.02
C GLN A 45 6.20 0.56 -5.20
N HIS A 46 6.38 1.15 -6.38
CA HIS A 46 6.72 0.44 -7.61
C HIS A 46 8.09 0.88 -8.12
N ARG A 47 8.86 -0.05 -8.67
CA ARG A 47 10.21 0.22 -9.15
C ARG A 47 10.19 1.13 -10.37
N ILE A 48 11.04 2.15 -10.36
CA ILE A 48 11.18 3.06 -11.51
C ILE A 48 11.94 2.33 -12.63
N GLY A 49 11.41 2.36 -13.85
CA GLY A 49 12.07 1.81 -15.03
C GLY A 49 11.81 0.33 -15.31
N ASP A 50 10.95 -0.33 -14.54
CA ASP A 50 10.40 -1.66 -14.88
C ASP A 50 9.34 -1.49 -15.99
N SER A 51 9.80 -1.18 -17.22
CA SER A 51 8.93 -0.94 -18.38
C SER A 51 9.06 -2.01 -19.48
N ALA A 52 9.60 -3.19 -19.16
CA ALA A 52 9.54 -4.39 -20.00
C ALA A 52 10.04 -5.62 -19.21
N GLY A 53 9.19 -6.63 -19.01
CA GLY A 53 9.56 -7.96 -18.55
C GLY A 53 9.42 -8.24 -17.06
N HIS A 54 8.70 -7.42 -16.29
CA HIS A 54 8.67 -7.51 -14.83
C HIS A 54 7.24 -7.34 -14.27
N ASN A 55 6.82 -8.41 -13.59
CA ASN A 55 5.46 -8.82 -13.21
C ASN A 55 4.69 -7.91 -12.20
N GLY A 56 4.81 -6.58 -12.26
CA GLY A 56 4.11 -5.70 -11.32
C GLY A 56 4.48 -5.96 -9.85
N ASP A 57 5.78 -5.94 -9.56
CA ASP A 57 6.28 -6.10 -8.20
C ASP A 57 6.07 -4.81 -7.39
N VAL A 58 5.43 -4.94 -6.22
CA VAL A 58 5.10 -3.83 -5.33
C VAL A 58 5.72 -4.05 -3.96
N TRP A 59 6.34 -3.02 -3.40
CA TRP A 59 6.70 -2.98 -1.98
C TRP A 59 5.64 -2.25 -1.17
N ILE A 60 5.17 -2.88 -0.11
CA ILE A 60 4.33 -2.26 0.90
C ILE A 60 5.20 -1.85 2.08
N SER A 61 5.20 -0.57 2.42
CA SER A 61 5.78 -0.04 3.65
C SER A 61 4.67 0.26 4.65
N LYS A 62 4.71 -0.34 5.84
CA LYS A 62 3.88 0.03 6.99
C LYS A 62 4.61 1.08 7.80
N THR A 63 3.93 2.18 8.12
CA THR A 63 4.47 3.28 8.91
C THR A 63 3.56 3.62 10.08
N ASP A 64 4.08 4.34 11.06
CA ASP A 64 3.25 5.14 11.97
C ASP A 64 2.78 6.45 11.31
N PHE A 65 1.94 7.22 12.01
CA PHE A 65 1.46 8.52 11.50
C PHE A 65 2.51 9.64 11.43
N SER A 66 3.72 9.39 11.93
CA SER A 66 4.88 10.30 11.76
C SER A 66 5.73 9.90 10.55
N GLY A 67 5.38 8.82 9.86
CA GLY A 67 6.10 8.33 8.68
C GLY A 67 7.29 7.41 9.00
N ASN A 68 7.46 6.98 10.26
CA ASN A 68 8.51 6.03 10.59
C ASN A 68 8.13 4.66 10.03
N VAL A 69 8.99 4.05 9.20
CA VAL A 69 8.79 2.70 8.68
C VAL A 69 8.92 1.69 9.82
N LEU A 70 7.85 0.92 10.05
CA LEU A 70 7.75 -0.08 11.11
C LEU A 70 8.00 -1.50 10.55
N ASP A 71 7.40 -1.80 9.39
CA ASP A 71 7.48 -3.10 8.74
C ASP A 71 7.32 -2.96 7.23
N ILE A 72 7.61 -4.04 6.51
CA ILE A 72 7.54 -4.12 5.05
C ILE A 72 6.91 -5.44 4.61
N MET A 73 6.38 -5.48 3.39
CA MET A 73 5.93 -6.70 2.72
C MET A 73 6.15 -6.53 1.21
N ALA A 74 6.69 -7.55 0.54
CA ALA A 74 6.84 -7.55 -0.91
C ALA A 74 5.69 -8.30 -1.57
N LEU A 75 5.20 -7.79 -2.70
CA LEU A 75 4.18 -8.40 -3.53
C LEU A 75 4.80 -8.64 -4.91
N ARG A 76 4.67 -9.86 -5.44
CA ARG A 76 5.22 -10.25 -6.74
C ARG A 76 4.15 -10.79 -7.66
N GLY A 77 4.17 -10.42 -8.93
CA GLY A 77 3.09 -10.80 -9.86
C GLY A 77 1.82 -9.97 -9.69
N PHE A 78 1.91 -8.82 -9.02
CA PHE A 78 0.79 -7.90 -8.83
C PHE A 78 0.77 -6.88 -9.98
N GLY A 79 0.29 -5.66 -9.78
CA GLY A 79 0.37 -4.56 -10.75
C GLY A 79 1.24 -3.41 -10.24
N HIS A 80 1.00 -2.19 -10.69
CA HIS A 80 1.73 -1.00 -10.24
C HIS A 80 1.36 -0.55 -8.82
N GLY A 81 0.22 -0.99 -8.30
CA GLY A 81 -0.28 -0.54 -7.00
C GLY A 81 -0.81 0.89 -7.04
N SER A 82 -1.46 1.24 -8.15
CA SER A 82 -2.00 2.58 -8.43
C SER A 82 -3.04 3.04 -7.42
N SER A 83 -3.75 2.08 -6.81
CA SER A 83 -4.69 2.30 -5.73
C SER A 83 -4.64 1.16 -4.71
N MET A 84 -4.90 1.47 -3.46
CA MET A 84 -4.99 0.47 -2.41
C MET A 84 -6.05 0.81 -1.35
N GLY A 85 -6.49 -0.22 -0.63
CA GLY A 85 -7.38 -0.11 0.52
C GLY A 85 -6.87 -0.90 1.71
N VAL A 86 -7.25 -0.47 2.90
CA VAL A 86 -6.96 -1.17 4.16
C VAL A 86 -8.28 -1.53 4.83
N GLU A 87 -8.44 -2.81 5.13
CA GLU A 87 -9.55 -3.34 5.92
C GLU A 87 -9.01 -3.74 7.30
N SER A 88 -9.24 -2.88 8.30
CA SER A 88 -8.86 -3.15 9.69
C SER A 88 -9.64 -4.36 10.23
N THR A 89 -8.95 -5.30 10.87
CA THR A 89 -9.59 -6.49 11.47
C THR A 89 -9.82 -6.39 12.97
N GLY A 90 -9.49 -5.24 13.56
CA GLY A 90 -9.54 -4.98 15.00
C GLY A 90 -8.27 -4.33 15.51
N SER A 91 -8.33 -3.80 16.73
CA SER A 91 -7.18 -3.19 17.39
C SER A 91 -6.09 -4.22 17.67
N GLY A 92 -4.83 -3.88 17.38
CA GLY A 92 -3.66 -4.74 17.56
C GLY A 92 -3.54 -5.89 16.56
N SER A 93 -4.54 -6.06 15.68
CA SER A 93 -4.52 -7.10 14.65
C SER A 93 -4.03 -6.50 13.34
N ALA A 94 -3.27 -7.27 12.55
CA ALA A 94 -2.91 -6.83 11.20
C ALA A 94 -4.19 -6.48 10.39
N PRO A 95 -4.10 -5.80 9.25
CA PRO A 95 -5.24 -5.61 8.34
C PRO A 95 -5.25 -6.61 7.18
N TYR A 96 -6.36 -6.64 6.44
CA TYR A 96 -6.31 -7.06 5.04
C TYR A 96 -5.98 -5.86 4.17
N LEU A 97 -5.15 -6.07 3.17
CA LEU A 97 -4.86 -5.10 2.12
C LEU A 97 -5.64 -5.48 0.87
N TRP A 98 -6.13 -4.45 0.19
CA TRP A 98 -6.80 -4.53 -1.09
C TRP A 98 -5.96 -3.78 -2.12
N ILE A 99 -5.57 -4.43 -3.19
CA ILE A 99 -4.77 -3.83 -4.27
C ILE A 99 -5.02 -4.59 -5.57
N GLU A 100 -4.81 -3.93 -6.70
CA GLU A 100 -4.80 -4.60 -8.00
C GLU A 100 -3.73 -5.71 -8.05
N GLY A 101 -4.03 -6.82 -8.72
CA GLY A 101 -3.11 -7.93 -8.93
C GLY A 101 -3.37 -8.65 -10.25
N GLY A 102 -2.38 -9.41 -10.69
CA GLY A 102 -2.35 -10.03 -12.01
C GLY A 102 -1.97 -9.01 -13.09
N ASP A 103 -0.77 -9.18 -13.64
CA ASP A 103 -0.24 -8.40 -14.76
C ASP A 103 0.09 -9.37 -15.89
N SER A 104 -0.94 -9.88 -16.57
CA SER A 104 -0.75 -10.94 -17.57
C SER A 104 -0.25 -10.39 -18.91
N ASP A 105 -0.44 -9.10 -19.15
CA ASP A 105 0.02 -8.37 -20.34
C ASP A 105 1.38 -7.67 -20.13
N ASP A 106 2.03 -7.82 -18.97
CA ASP A 106 3.32 -7.20 -18.61
C ASP A 106 3.33 -5.69 -18.89
N ASN A 107 2.18 -5.06 -18.67
CA ASN A 107 1.96 -3.63 -18.84
C ASN A 107 1.86 -2.91 -17.49
N GLY A 108 1.98 -3.68 -16.39
CA GLY A 108 1.94 -3.24 -15.01
C GLY A 108 0.55 -2.85 -14.51
N ALA A 109 -0.50 -2.93 -15.33
CA ALA A 109 -1.87 -2.72 -14.88
C ALA A 109 -2.43 -4.03 -14.29
N GLY A 110 -2.79 -4.00 -13.01
CA GLY A 110 -3.45 -5.14 -12.39
C GLY A 110 -4.84 -5.38 -12.99
N GLU A 111 -5.17 -6.64 -13.26
CA GLU A 111 -6.41 -7.05 -13.93
C GLU A 111 -7.54 -7.44 -12.95
N LYS A 112 -7.19 -7.77 -11.71
CA LYS A 112 -8.12 -8.25 -10.70
C LYS A 112 -7.91 -7.56 -9.37
N LEU A 113 -8.98 -7.46 -8.57
CA LEU A 113 -8.85 -6.96 -7.22
C LEU A 113 -8.39 -8.09 -6.29
N SER A 114 -7.26 -7.89 -5.62
CA SER A 114 -6.66 -8.86 -4.71
C SER A 114 -6.83 -8.43 -3.26
N ARG A 115 -7.22 -9.38 -2.40
CA ARG A 115 -7.30 -9.20 -0.95
C ARG A 115 -6.42 -10.23 -0.23
N PHE A 116 -5.53 -9.77 0.63
CA PHE A 116 -4.65 -10.63 1.42
C PHE A 116 -4.29 -10.01 2.76
N ARG A 117 -3.81 -10.84 3.69
CA ARG A 117 -3.38 -10.40 5.02
C ARG A 117 -2.01 -9.71 4.93
N PHE A 118 -1.87 -8.51 5.49
CA PHE A 118 -0.54 -7.95 5.69
C PHE A 118 0.25 -8.84 6.67
N THR A 119 1.46 -9.23 6.28
CA THR A 119 2.37 -10.03 7.10
C THR A 119 3.76 -9.42 7.02
N ALA A 120 4.27 -8.94 8.15
CA ALA A 120 5.57 -8.29 8.21
C ALA A 120 6.70 -9.21 7.70
N GLY A 121 7.54 -8.67 6.82
CA GLY A 121 8.69 -9.36 6.21
C GLY A 121 8.33 -10.38 5.13
N LEU A 122 7.05 -10.63 4.86
CA LEU A 122 6.64 -11.63 3.87
C LEU A 122 6.88 -11.14 2.44
N THR A 123 7.28 -12.04 1.55
CA THR A 123 7.10 -11.90 0.10
C THR A 123 5.90 -12.74 -0.31
N LEU A 124 4.89 -12.10 -0.89
CA LEU A 124 3.67 -12.74 -1.36
C LEU A 124 3.67 -12.81 -2.88
N GLU A 125 3.69 -14.03 -3.40
CA GLU A 125 3.50 -14.31 -4.83
C GLU A 125 2.00 -14.24 -5.16
N TYR A 126 1.63 -13.62 -6.28
CA TYR A 126 0.23 -13.48 -6.71
C TYR A 126 -0.50 -14.81 -6.92
N THR A 127 0.24 -15.88 -7.20
CA THR A 127 -0.29 -17.25 -7.32
C THR A 127 -0.59 -17.91 -5.98
N ASN A 128 -0.33 -17.23 -4.85
CA ASN A 128 -0.57 -17.78 -3.53
C ASN A 128 -2.08 -18.00 -3.29
N PRO A 129 -2.51 -19.21 -2.90
CA PRO A 129 -3.92 -19.54 -2.72
C PRO A 129 -4.60 -18.80 -1.56
N SER A 130 -3.85 -18.11 -0.69
CA SER A 130 -4.43 -17.27 0.37
C SER A 130 -5.03 -15.96 -0.15
N ILE A 131 -4.74 -15.59 -1.41
CA ILE A 131 -5.26 -14.36 -2.02
C ILE A 131 -6.70 -14.61 -2.46
N ALA A 132 -7.63 -13.80 -1.94
CA ALA A 132 -8.97 -13.73 -2.51
C ALA A 132 -8.97 -12.76 -3.69
N GLN A 133 -9.54 -13.18 -4.82
CA GLN A 133 -9.65 -12.37 -6.03
C GLN A 133 -11.13 -12.04 -6.29
N ALA A 134 -11.40 -10.82 -6.73
CA ALA A 134 -12.71 -10.36 -7.19
C ALA A 134 -12.63 -9.81 -8.63
#